data_AF-D5GJA9-F1
#
_entry.id   AF-D5GJA9-F1
#
_cell.length_a   1.000
_cell.length_b   1.000
_cell.length_c   1.000
_cell.angle_alpha   90.00
_cell.angle_beta   90.00
_cell.angle_gamma   90.00
#
_symmetry.space_group_name_H-M   'P 1'
#
loop_
_entity.id
_entity.type
_entity.pdbx_description
1 polymer ?
#
loop_
_entity_poly.entity_id
_entity_poly.type
_entity_poly.pdbx_seq_one_letter_code
_entity_poly.pdbx_strand_id
1 'polypeptide(L)'
;MGPLAGTIVCDFYLIRKRKLDVRELYRDHGIYWYTYGVNWRAVVSFLLGFLPTLPGFAHSIEKTLDVGGAWKLYTFAWLFGFSVAVVSYYIICTYISPPTESLVDLAVLPPGKVYPSLGTTLEEVPRDDKVEEIAVGEKEIVLESRDSPV
;
A
#
# COMPACT_ATOMS: atom_id res chain seq x y z
N MET A 1 -7.89 3.83 15.85
CA MET A 1 -6.60 3.42 15.26
C MET A 1 -6.44 1.90 15.08
N GLY A 2 -6.97 1.05 15.97
CA GLY A 2 -6.83 -0.42 15.86
C GLY A 2 -7.25 -1.02 14.50
N PRO A 3 -8.44 -0.70 13.96
CA PRO A 3 -8.91 -1.26 12.68
C PRO A 3 -8.03 -0.91 11.47
N LEU A 4 -7.46 0.31 11.42
CA LEU A 4 -6.54 0.70 10.34
C LEU A 4 -5.25 -0.11 10.38
N ALA A 5 -4.63 -0.20 11.56
CA ALA A 5 -3.43 -1.00 11.75
C ALA A 5 -3.68 -2.48 11.39
N GLY A 6 -4.82 -3.04 11.80
CA GLY A 6 -5.21 -4.41 11.45
C GLY A 6 -5.36 -4.62 9.95
N THR A 7 -6.01 -3.68 9.26
CA THR A 7 -6.20 -3.74 7.79
C THR A 7 -4.85 -3.69 7.06
N ILE A 8 -3.95 -2.78 7.46
CA ILE A 8 -2.61 -2.64 6.84
C ILE A 8 -1.75 -3.89 7.10
N VAL A 9 -1.73 -4.39 8.33
CA VAL A 9 -0.95 -5.58 8.69
C VAL A 9 -1.45 -6.80 7.93
N CYS A 10 -2.77 -6.99 7.85
CA CYS A 10 -3.36 -8.09 7.11
C CYS A 10 -3.03 -8.01 5.61
N ASP A 11 -3.14 -6.83 5.02
CA ASP A 11 -2.81 -6.62 3.60
C ASP A 11 -1.34 -6.92 3.31
N PHE A 12 -0.42 -6.39 4.12
CA PHE A 12 1.01 -6.55 3.86
C PHE A 12 1.53 -7.96 4.18
N TYR A 13 1.16 -8.53 5.33
CA TYR A 13 1.71 -9.82 5.78
C TYR A 13 0.94 -11.02 5.27
N LEU A 14 -0.40 -11.00 5.31
CA LEU A 14 -1.21 -12.17 4.99
C LEU A 14 -1.52 -12.27 3.50
N ILE A 15 -1.91 -11.15 2.87
CA ILE A 15 -2.29 -11.14 1.45
C ILE A 15 -1.05 -11.04 0.57
N ARG A 16 -0.26 -9.98 0.73
CA ARG A 16 0.87 -9.68 -0.17
C ARG A 16 2.18 -10.34 0.22
N LYS A 17 2.25 -11.00 1.37
CA LYS A 17 3.43 -11.72 1.87
C LYS A 17 4.73 -10.90 1.78
N ARG A 18 4.65 -9.59 2.07
CA ARG A 18 5.76 -8.62 1.99
C ARG A 18 6.31 -8.38 0.57
N LYS A 19 5.55 -8.71 -0.47
CA LYS A 19 5.91 -8.46 -1.87
C LYS A 19 5.15 -7.23 -2.37
N LEU A 20 5.88 -6.16 -2.64
CA LEU A 20 5.35 -4.92 -3.21
C LEU A 20 6.27 -4.43 -4.31
N ASP A 21 5.69 -3.89 -5.37
CA ASP A 21 6.43 -3.17 -6.41
C ASP A 21 6.43 -1.67 -6.05
N VAL A 22 7.61 -1.15 -5.72
CA VAL A 22 7.75 0.27 -5.35
C VAL A 22 7.56 1.17 -6.57
N ARG A 23 7.93 0.74 -7.78
CA ARG A 23 7.81 1.55 -8.99
C ARG A 23 6.35 1.84 -9.31
N GLU A 24 5.52 0.81 -9.24
CA GLU A 24 4.08 0.92 -9.51
C GLU A 24 3.33 1.69 -8.40
N LEU A 25 3.88 1.75 -7.18
CA LEU A 25 3.30 2.53 -6.09
C LEU A 25 3.36 4.05 -6.33
N TYR A 26 4.30 4.53 -7.15
CA TYR A 26 4.45 5.93 -7.50
C TYR A 26 3.81 6.30 -8.85
N ARG A 27 3.08 5.38 -9.51
CA ARG A 27 2.41 5.65 -10.78
C ARG A 27 0.93 5.96 -10.56
N ASP A 28 0.45 7.02 -11.20
CA ASP A 28 -0.95 7.46 -11.09
C ASP A 28 -1.98 6.48 -11.67
N HIS A 29 -1.56 5.53 -12.52
CA HIS A 29 -2.43 4.49 -13.10
C HIS A 29 -1.79 3.09 -13.05
N GLY A 30 -1.08 2.81 -11.95
CA GLY A 30 -0.40 1.52 -11.77
C GLY A 30 -1.32 0.38 -11.33
N ILE A 31 -0.73 -0.80 -11.11
CA ILE A 31 -1.42 -2.01 -10.60
C ILE A 31 -2.14 -1.81 -9.25
N TYR A 32 -1.80 -0.76 -8.50
CA TYR A 32 -2.42 -0.41 -7.22
C TYR A 32 -3.55 0.61 -7.35
N TRP A 33 -3.92 1.01 -8.56
CA TRP A 33 -4.95 2.01 -8.79
C TRP A 33 -6.38 1.47 -8.58
N TYR A 34 -6.58 0.15 -8.45
CA TYR A 34 -7.88 -0.50 -8.17
C TYR A 34 -9.06 0.15 -8.94
N THR A 35 -10.21 0.33 -8.29
CA THR A 35 -11.37 1.04 -8.88
C THR A 35 -11.24 2.53 -8.52
N TYR A 36 -10.70 3.32 -9.45
CA TYR A 36 -10.60 4.80 -9.33
C TYR A 36 -9.72 5.28 -8.17
N GLY A 37 -8.66 4.54 -7.86
CA GLY A 37 -7.72 4.82 -6.76
C GLY A 37 -8.14 4.26 -5.40
N VAL A 38 -9.30 3.59 -5.28
CA VAL A 38 -9.81 3.11 -3.99
C VAL A 38 -9.94 1.59 -3.95
N ASN A 39 -9.31 0.99 -2.93
CA ASN A 39 -9.53 -0.41 -2.56
C ASN A 39 -10.80 -0.52 -1.69
N TRP A 40 -11.94 -0.83 -2.32
CA TRP A 40 -13.22 -0.98 -1.63
C TRP A 40 -13.17 -2.04 -0.51
N ARG A 41 -12.31 -3.06 -0.62
CA ARG A 41 -12.19 -4.15 0.36
C ARG A 41 -11.59 -3.63 1.67
N ALA A 42 -10.60 -2.76 1.57
CA ALA A 42 -9.98 -2.10 2.72
C ALA A 42 -10.95 -1.14 3.41
N VAL A 43 -11.81 -0.47 2.65
CA VAL A 43 -12.87 0.38 3.20
C VAL A 43 -13.89 -0.46 3.98
N VAL A 44 -14.35 -1.57 3.40
CA VAL A 44 -15.33 -2.45 4.08
C VAL A 44 -14.76 -3.07 5.35
N SER A 45 -13.51 -3.58 5.33
CA SER A 45 -12.89 -4.15 6.54
C SER A 45 -12.70 -3.10 7.64
N PHE A 46 -12.32 -1.87 7.25
CA PHE A 46 -12.20 -0.77 8.18
C PHE A 46 -13.55 -0.41 8.80
N LEU A 47 -14.61 -0.31 8.00
CA LEU A 47 -15.96 -0.04 8.49
C LEU A 47 -16.48 -1.14 9.42
N LEU A 48 -16.21 -2.41 9.11
CA LEU A 48 -16.60 -3.54 9.98
C LEU A 48 -15.85 -3.54 11.32
N GLY A 49 -14.58 -3.13 11.34
CA GLY A 49 -13.84 -2.95 12.60
C GLY A 49 -14.26 -1.69 13.37
N PHE A 50 -14.78 -0.67 12.69
CA PHE A 50 -15.17 0.61 13.26
C PHE A 50 -16.62 0.63 13.78
N LEU A 51 -17.57 0.04 13.06
CA LEU A 51 -19.00 0.03 13.40
C LEU A 51 -19.29 -0.46 14.83
N PRO A 52 -18.70 -1.57 15.32
CA PRO A 52 -18.91 -2.03 16.69
C PRO A 52 -18.35 -1.09 17.76
N THR A 53 -17.44 -0.17 17.41
CA THR A 53 -16.87 0.80 18.35
C THR A 53 -17.74 2.05 18.53
N LEU A 54 -18.67 2.31 17.61
CA LEU A 54 -19.62 3.42 17.68
C LEU A 54 -20.58 3.37 18.88
N PRO A 55 -21.21 2.23 19.24
CA PRO A 55 -22.07 2.19 20.43
C PRO A 55 -21.29 2.47 21.73
N GLY A 56 -20.02 2.05 21.81
CA GLY A 56 -19.13 2.40 22.93
C GLY A 56 -18.79 3.90 22.99
N PHE A 57 -18.65 4.54 21.82
CA PHE A 57 -18.44 5.99 21.73
C PHE A 57 -19.68 6.79 22.13
N ALA A 58 -20.87 6.38 21.67
CA ALA A 58 -22.13 7.04 22.01
C ALA A 58 -22.41 7.03 23.52
N HIS A 59 -22.10 5.93 24.21
CA HIS A 59 -22.20 5.84 25.67
C HIS A 59 -21.21 6.76 26.41
N SER A 60 -20.07 7.10 25.79
CA SER A 60 -19.11 8.03 26.39
C SER A 60 -19.64 9.47 26.42
N ILE A 61 -20.54 9.81 25.50
CA ILE A 61 -21.17 11.14 25.38
C ILE A 61 -22.43 11.21 26.26
N GLU A 62 -23.26 10.17 26.25
CA GLU A 62 -24.50 10.06 27.04
C GLU A 62 -24.39 8.92 28.07
N LYS A 63 -24.11 9.27 29.33
CA LYS A 63 -23.94 8.31 30.45
C LYS A 63 -25.26 7.67 30.93
N THR A 64 -26.38 8.10 30.39
CA THR A 64 -27.76 7.72 30.77
C THR A 64 -28.26 6.46 30.08
N LEU A 65 -27.56 5.99 29.03
CA LEU A 65 -27.84 4.71 28.39
C LEU A 65 -27.19 3.57 29.19
N ASP A 66 -27.99 2.78 29.90
CA ASP A 66 -27.52 1.56 30.56
C ASP A 66 -27.19 0.50 29.50
N VAL A 67 -25.92 0.44 29.10
CA VAL A 67 -25.43 -0.52 28.10
C VAL A 67 -24.89 -1.80 28.74
N GLY A 68 -25.13 -2.05 30.03
CA GLY A 68 -24.94 -3.36 30.68
C GLY A 68 -23.54 -4.00 30.60
N GLY A 69 -22.50 -3.28 30.14
CA GLY A 69 -21.18 -3.86 29.88
C GLY A 69 -20.29 -3.13 28.85
N ALA A 70 -20.79 -2.09 28.15
CA ALA A 70 -20.03 -1.37 27.12
C ALA A 70 -18.74 -0.68 27.61
N TRP A 71 -18.59 -0.44 28.92
CA TRP A 71 -17.33 0.06 29.50
C TRP A 71 -16.15 -0.89 29.23
N LYS A 72 -16.39 -2.21 29.23
CA LYS A 72 -15.37 -3.24 28.99
C LYS A 72 -14.98 -3.34 27.52
N LEU A 73 -15.90 -3.04 26.60
CA LEU A 73 -15.65 -2.98 25.17
C LEU A 73 -14.74 -1.80 24.81
N TYR A 74 -14.84 -0.68 25.50
CA TYR A 74 -13.97 0.47 25.26
C TYR A 74 -12.51 0.21 25.67
N THR A 75 -12.28 -0.43 26.83
CA THR A 75 -10.93 -0.77 27.31
C THR A 75 -10.17 -1.69 26.35
N PHE A 76 -10.88 -2.56 25.62
CA PHE A 76 -10.30 -3.46 24.62
C PHE A 76 -10.66 -3.09 23.17
N ALA A 77 -11.23 -1.90 22.93
CA ALA A 77 -11.70 -1.50 21.60
C ALA A 77 -10.58 -1.51 20.57
N TRP A 78 -9.36 -1.18 21.00
CA TRP A 78 -8.20 -1.23 20.12
C TRP A 78 -7.87 -2.66 19.66
N LEU A 79 -7.82 -3.62 20.58
CA LEU A 79 -7.51 -5.02 20.29
C LEU A 79 -8.64 -5.69 19.51
N PHE A 80 -9.89 -5.42 19.90
CA PHE A 80 -11.08 -5.91 19.22
C PHE A 80 -11.16 -5.38 17.79
N GLY A 81 -11.00 -4.07 17.60
CA GLY A 81 -11.00 -3.45 16.28
C GLY A 81 -9.87 -3.95 15.38
N PHE A 82 -8.68 -4.20 15.95
CA PHE A 82 -7.56 -4.82 15.23
C PHE A 82 -7.90 -6.23 14.74
N SER A 83 -8.36 -7.11 15.64
CA SER A 83 -8.69 -8.51 15.32
C SER A 83 -9.83 -8.61 14.31
N VAL A 84 -10.90 -7.81 14.48
CA VAL A 84 -12.03 -7.78 13.55
C VAL A 84 -11.61 -7.29 12.16
N ALA A 85 -10.75 -6.26 12.09
CA ALA A 85 -10.25 -5.75 10.81
C ALA A 85 -9.37 -6.79 10.07
N VAL A 86 -8.50 -7.50 10.79
CA VAL A 86 -7.66 -8.57 10.20
C VAL A 86 -8.55 -9.69 9.64
N VAL A 87 -9.49 -10.20 10.45
CA VAL A 87 -10.35 -11.31 10.04
C VAL A 87 -11.26 -10.91 8.88
N SER A 88 -11.89 -9.74 8.94
CA SER A 88 -12.77 -9.26 7.87
C SER A 88 -12.00 -9.03 6.56
N TYR A 89 -10.84 -8.37 6.59
CA TYR A 89 -10.04 -8.15 5.39
C TYR A 89 -9.57 -9.48 4.78
N TYR A 90 -9.11 -10.41 5.62
CA TYR A 90 -8.70 -11.75 5.17
C TYR A 90 -9.85 -12.52 4.50
N ILE A 91 -11.04 -12.51 5.11
CA ILE A 91 -12.23 -13.17 4.55
C ILE A 91 -12.62 -12.52 3.22
N ILE A 92 -12.66 -11.19 3.14
CA ILE A 92 -13.05 -10.47 1.91
C ILE A 92 -12.06 -10.78 0.78
N CYS A 93 -10.75 -10.73 1.06
CA CYS A 93 -9.72 -11.00 0.07
C CYS A 93 -9.63 -12.48 -0.33
N THR A 94 -10.02 -13.42 0.54
CA THR A 94 -9.93 -14.86 0.25
C THR A 94 -11.21 -15.39 -0.41
N TYR A 95 -12.39 -15.00 0.06
CA TYR A 95 -13.67 -15.58 -0.36
C TYR A 95 -14.41 -14.79 -1.43
N ILE A 96 -14.32 -13.46 -1.42
CA ILE A 96 -15.16 -12.63 -2.30
C ILE A 96 -14.40 -12.29 -3.58
N SER A 97 -13.14 -11.87 -3.46
CA SER A 97 -12.37 -11.45 -4.61
C SER A 97 -10.87 -11.45 -4.30
N PRO A 98 -10.07 -12.38 -4.84
CA PRO A 98 -8.62 -12.33 -4.72
C PRO A 98 -8.07 -11.11 -5.47
N PRO A 99 -7.14 -10.32 -4.88
CA PRO A 99 -6.53 -9.17 -5.53
C PRO A 99 -5.47 -9.59 -6.58
N THR A 100 -5.85 -10.39 -7.57
CA THR A 100 -4.95 -11.01 -8.55
C THR A 100 -4.07 -9.99 -9.30
N GLU A 101 -4.65 -8.86 -9.69
CA GLU A 101 -3.96 -7.79 -10.45
C GLU A 101 -2.83 -7.10 -9.66
N SER A 102 -2.93 -7.08 -8.33
CA SER A 102 -2.00 -6.35 -7.46
C SER A 102 -0.99 -7.26 -6.73
N LEU A 103 -1.10 -8.58 -6.94
CA LEU A 103 -0.18 -9.56 -6.39
C LEU A 103 1.04 -9.67 -7.31
N VAL A 104 2.19 -9.23 -6.80
CA VAL A 104 3.45 -9.28 -7.53
C VAL A 104 4.25 -10.49 -7.07
N ASP A 105 4.81 -11.26 -8.02
CA ASP A 105 5.61 -12.46 -7.70
C ASP A 105 6.94 -12.12 -7.02
N LEU A 106 7.51 -10.97 -7.34
CA LEU A 106 8.76 -10.46 -6.79
C LEU A 106 8.59 -9.04 -6.25
N ALA A 107 9.19 -8.75 -5.10
CA ALA A 107 9.25 -7.37 -4.61
C ALA A 107 10.23 -6.57 -5.48
N VAL A 108 9.73 -5.61 -6.25
CA VAL A 108 10.57 -4.71 -7.06
C VAL A 108 10.98 -3.53 -6.20
N LEU A 109 12.27 -3.45 -5.90
CA LEU A 109 12.87 -2.43 -5.05
C LEU A 109 13.42 -1.26 -5.88
N PRO A 110 13.56 -0.06 -5.28
CA PRO A 110 14.25 1.04 -5.94
C PRO A 110 15.69 0.65 -6.28
N PRO A 111 16.21 1.04 -7.46
CA PRO A 111 17.58 0.72 -7.86
C PRO A 111 18.58 1.30 -6.86
N GLY A 112 19.49 0.47 -6.34
CA GLY A 112 20.60 0.90 -5.47
C GLY A 112 20.61 0.38 -4.03
N LYS A 113 19.73 -0.54 -3.63
CA LYS A 113 19.81 -1.21 -2.31
C LYS A 113 20.00 -2.73 -2.42
N VAL A 114 21.16 -3.20 -1.97
CA VAL A 114 21.60 -4.61 -1.94
C VAL A 114 20.94 -5.33 -0.77
N TYR A 115 20.21 -6.42 -1.02
CA TYR A 115 19.70 -7.31 0.04
C TYR A 115 20.33 -8.70 -0.10
N PRO A 116 21.03 -9.20 0.94
CA PRO A 116 21.81 -10.44 0.86
C PRO A 116 20.99 -11.76 0.86
N SER A 117 19.66 -11.70 0.78
CA SER A 117 18.79 -12.88 0.95
C SER A 117 18.25 -13.50 -0.34
N LEU A 118 18.55 -12.94 -1.51
CA LEU A 118 18.02 -13.42 -2.79
C LEU A 118 19.17 -13.62 -3.78
N GLY A 119 19.61 -14.87 -3.95
CA GLY A 119 20.67 -15.28 -4.87
C GLY A 119 20.28 -15.21 -6.34
N THR A 120 19.71 -14.08 -6.78
CA THR A 120 19.46 -13.81 -8.20
C THR A 120 19.86 -12.36 -8.45
N THR A 121 21.08 -12.21 -8.96
CA THR A 121 21.51 -11.06 -9.73
C THR A 121 20.59 -10.98 -10.95
N LEU A 122 19.49 -10.23 -10.83
CA LEU A 122 18.89 -9.66 -12.03
C LEU A 122 19.87 -8.56 -12.45
N GLU A 123 20.50 -8.80 -13.59
CA GLU A 123 21.50 -7.94 -14.23
C GLU A 123 21.32 -6.48 -13.81
N GLU A 124 22.37 -5.90 -13.23
CA GLU A 124 22.63 -4.49 -13.48
C GLU A 124 22.67 -4.33 -14.99
N VAL A 125 21.55 -3.93 -15.61
CA VAL A 125 21.61 -3.27 -16.91
C VAL A 125 22.54 -2.10 -16.65
N PRO A 126 23.76 -2.10 -17.23
CA PRO A 126 24.69 -1.02 -16.99
C PRO A 126 23.95 0.26 -17.34
N ARG A 127 23.90 1.21 -16.39
CA ARG A 127 23.68 2.59 -16.77
C ARG A 127 24.86 2.90 -17.68
N ASP A 128 24.60 2.79 -18.98
CA ASP A 128 25.57 3.07 -20.00
C ASP A 128 25.68 4.60 -19.99
N ASP A 129 26.56 5.11 -19.12
CA ASP A 129 26.86 6.53 -18.93
C ASP A 129 27.24 7.18 -20.28
N LYS A 130 27.63 6.36 -21.27
CA LYS A 130 27.84 6.75 -22.65
C LYS A 130 26.57 7.28 -23.32
N VAL A 131 25.38 6.76 -23.03
CA VAL A 131 24.14 7.22 -23.68
C VAL A 131 23.75 8.62 -23.20
N GLU A 132 24.00 8.96 -21.93
CA GLU A 132 23.84 10.35 -21.45
C GLU A 132 24.91 11.28 -22.02
N GLU A 133 26.17 10.84 -22.13
CA GLU A 133 27.25 11.63 -22.72
C GLU A 133 27.04 11.88 -24.22
N ILE A 134 26.53 10.88 -24.97
CA ILE A 134 26.17 11.01 -26.39
C ILE A 134 24.95 11.93 -26.55
N ALA A 135 23.94 11.84 -25.66
CA ALA A 135 22.75 12.69 -25.72
C ALA A 135 23.02 14.15 -25.29
N VAL A 136 23.99 14.37 -24.40
CA VAL A 136 24.48 15.70 -24.04
C VAL A 136 25.36 16.26 -25.16
N GLY A 137 26.25 15.46 -25.73
CA GLY A 137 27.06 15.82 -26.88
C GLY A 137 26.21 16.25 -28.07
N GLU A 138 25.18 15.46 -28.44
CA GLU A 138 24.28 15.79 -29.57
C GLU A 138 23.50 17.10 -29.35
N LYS A 139 23.16 17.45 -28.11
CA LYS A 139 22.51 18.72 -27.79
C LYS A 139 23.45 19.92 -27.91
N GLU A 140 24.73 19.75 -27.59
CA GLU A 140 25.72 20.83 -27.65
C GLU A 140 26.11 21.17 -29.11
N ILE A 141 26.31 20.17 -29.97
CA ILE A 141 26.52 20.38 -31.42
C ILE A 141 25.31 21.03 -32.12
N VAL A 142 24.08 20.70 -31.70
CA VAL A 142 22.87 21.31 -32.27
C VAL A 142 22.69 22.76 -31.81
N LEU A 143 23.14 23.12 -30.60
CA LEU A 143 23.12 24.50 -30.11
C LEU A 143 24.18 25.37 -30.81
N GLU A 144 25.40 24.86 -31.03
CA GLU A 144 26.46 25.62 -31.71
C GLU A 144 26.15 25.90 -33.20
N SER A 145 25.42 25.01 -33.88
CA SER A 145 24.97 25.24 -35.26
C SER A 145 23.85 26.29 -35.41
N ARG A 146 23.16 26.65 -34.32
CA ARG A 146 22.05 27.64 -34.34
C ARG A 146 22.49 29.07 -34.07
N ASP A 147 23.73 29.29 -33.61
CA ASP A 147 24.25 30.62 -33.24
C ASP A 147 25.27 31.19 -34.25
N SER A 148 25.44 30.57 -35.43
CA SER A 148 26.20 31.19 -36.52
C SER A 148 25.30 32.15 -37.32
N PRO A 149 25.57 33.48 -37.32
CA PRO A 149 24.84 34.41 -38.17
C PRO A 149 25.36 34.28 -39.61
N VAL A 150 24.45 33.94 -40.53
CA VAL A 150 24.61 34.27 -41.96
C VAL A 150 23.98 35.62 -42.20
#